data_AF-A0A7M5WJX2-F1
#
_entry.id   AF-A0A7M5WJX2-F1
#
_cell.length_a   1.000
_cell.length_b   1.000
_cell.length_c   1.000
_cell.angle_alpha   90.00
_cell.angle_beta   90.00
_cell.angle_gamma   90.00
#
_symmetry.space_group_name_H-M   'P 1'
#
loop_
_entity.id
_entity.type
_entity.pdbx_description
1 polymer ?
#
loop_
_entity_poly.entity_id
_entity_poly.type
_entity_poly.pdbx_seq_one_letter_code
_entity_poly.pdbx_strand_id
1 'polypeptide(L)'
;MILAYIMIPILQAELNTFKDVIWNCHRIRYQKDQVLPDGVPNHIYTVPEVHDLVECGFDVSDQDIQSLIDESGITPEDADYLDDDFRHLCEQYLPNLELVKPHECQEAYIYLKREIENG
;
A
#
# COMPACT_ATOMS: atom_id res chain seq x y z
N MET A 1 5.97 11.34 -13.99
CA MET A 1 5.64 9.90 -14.11
C MET A 1 6.78 9.00 -13.64
N ILE A 2 8.05 9.19 -14.06
CA ILE A 2 9.21 8.42 -13.55
C ILE A 2 9.26 8.35 -12.01
N LEU A 3 9.07 9.50 -11.34
CA LEU A 3 9.08 9.53 -9.88
C LEU A 3 7.95 8.69 -9.27
N ALA A 4 6.76 8.70 -9.88
CA ALA A 4 5.62 7.91 -9.41
C ALA A 4 5.86 6.42 -9.61
N TYR A 5 6.40 6.03 -10.78
CA TYR A 5 6.80 4.64 -11.06
C TYR A 5 7.74 4.11 -9.99
N ILE A 6 8.75 4.89 -9.58
CA ILE A 6 9.75 4.43 -8.59
C ILE A 6 9.23 4.54 -7.14
N MET A 7 8.74 5.72 -6.75
CA MET A 7 8.47 6.01 -5.33
C MET A 7 7.23 5.32 -4.80
N ILE A 8 6.16 5.16 -5.60
CA ILE A 8 4.91 4.58 -5.09
C ILE A 8 5.12 3.13 -4.65
N PRO A 9 5.73 2.24 -5.45
CA PRO A 9 6.02 0.87 -5.03
C PRO A 9 6.97 0.80 -3.82
N ILE A 10 8.03 1.61 -3.79
CA ILE A 10 8.98 1.66 -2.66
C ILE A 10 8.27 2.10 -1.38
N LEU A 11 7.49 3.18 -1.44
CA LEU A 11 6.74 3.68 -0.29
C LEU A 11 5.71 2.65 0.18
N GLN A 12 5.01 1.99 -0.75
CA GLN A 12 4.05 0.94 -0.40
C GLN A 12 4.73 -0.25 0.29
N ALA A 13 5.92 -0.66 -0.17
CA ALA A 13 6.70 -1.73 0.45
C ALA A 13 7.15 -1.37 1.88
N GLU A 14 7.62 -0.14 2.09
CA GLU A 14 8.00 0.37 3.42
C GLU A 14 6.78 0.46 4.35
N LEU A 15 5.64 0.96 3.86
CA LEU A 15 4.40 1.02 4.62
C LEU A 15 3.88 -0.36 4.99
N ASN A 16 3.94 -1.32 4.06
CA ASN A 16 3.57 -2.72 4.34
C ASN A 16 4.48 -3.32 5.41
N THR A 17 5.80 -3.15 5.27
CA THR A 17 6.77 -3.64 6.27
C THR A 17 6.52 -3.01 7.64
N PHE A 18 6.30 -1.70 7.69
CA PHE A 18 5.98 -0.99 8.92
C PHE A 18 4.67 -1.52 9.53
N LYS A 19 3.62 -1.66 8.73
CA LYS A 19 2.32 -2.19 9.14
C LYS A 19 2.46 -3.58 9.75
N ASP A 20 3.14 -4.49 9.05
CA ASP A 20 3.19 -5.92 9.40
C ASP A 20 4.13 -6.21 10.57
N VAL A 21 5.27 -5.51 10.65
CA VAL A 21 6.32 -5.80 11.64
C VAL A 21 6.23 -4.90 12.87
N ILE A 22 5.78 -3.66 12.73
CA ILE A 22 5.80 -2.66 13.80
C ILE A 22 4.39 -2.32 14.24
N TRP A 23 3.59 -1.73 13.35
CA TRP A 23 2.31 -1.15 13.74
C TRP A 23 1.31 -2.19 14.20
N ASN A 24 1.16 -3.32 13.53
CA ASN A 24 0.15 -4.29 13.97
C ASN A 24 0.68 -5.27 15.04
N CYS A 25 2.00 -5.30 15.27
CA CYS A 25 2.63 -6.18 16.25
C CYS A 25 3.00 -5.49 17.57
N HIS A 26 2.99 -4.15 17.64
CA HIS A 26 3.29 -3.45 18.89
C HIS A 26 2.19 -3.64 19.93
N ARG A 27 2.58 -3.63 21.21
CA ARG A 27 1.63 -3.69 22.32
C ARG A 27 1.22 -2.28 22.76
N ILE A 28 -0.04 -1.97 22.57
CA ILE A 28 -0.71 -0.78 23.11
C ILE A 28 -0.87 -0.99 24.63
N ARG A 29 -0.48 0.03 25.40
CA ARG A 29 -0.61 0.02 26.86
C ARG A 29 -1.98 0.52 27.26
N TYR A 30 -2.56 -0.11 28.28
CA TYR A 30 -3.77 0.38 28.93
C TYR A 30 -3.59 1.82 29.43
N GLN A 31 -4.55 2.68 29.09
CA GLN A 31 -4.62 4.05 29.57
C GLN A 31 -5.95 4.25 30.30
N LYS A 32 -5.87 4.74 31.53
CA LYS A 32 -7.07 5.05 32.33
C LYS A 32 -7.89 6.12 31.62
N ASP A 33 -9.21 5.93 31.58
CA ASP A 33 -10.20 6.85 30.99
C ASP A 33 -10.14 6.98 29.44
N GLN A 34 -9.45 6.07 28.75
CA GLN A 34 -9.46 5.95 27.28
C GLN A 34 -10.31 4.77 26.83
N VAL A 35 -11.00 4.92 25.68
CA VAL A 35 -11.86 3.88 25.07
C VAL A 35 -11.09 3.03 24.05
N LEU A 36 -9.78 3.22 23.94
CA LEU A 36 -8.95 2.47 23.00
C LEU A 36 -8.60 1.08 23.56
N PRO A 37 -8.72 0.01 22.76
CA PRO A 37 -8.37 -1.32 23.21
C PRO A 37 -6.85 -1.41 23.47
N ASP A 38 -6.47 -2.01 24.58
CA ASP A 38 -5.08 -2.32 24.90
C ASP A 38 -4.71 -3.74 24.46
N GLY A 39 -3.41 -3.98 24.23
CA GLY A 39 -2.93 -5.25 23.69
C GLY A 39 -2.27 -5.10 22.32
N VAL A 40 -2.14 -6.19 21.59
CA VAL A 40 -1.47 -6.21 20.27
C VAL A 40 -2.54 -6.19 19.19
N PRO A 41 -2.55 -5.20 18.28
CA PRO A 41 -3.58 -5.08 17.24
C PRO A 41 -3.82 -6.38 16.47
N ASN A 42 -2.78 -7.05 15.99
CA ASN A 42 -2.94 -8.32 15.28
C ASN A 42 -3.70 -9.37 16.10
N HIS A 43 -3.47 -9.47 17.41
CA HIS A 43 -4.18 -10.44 18.25
C HIS A 43 -5.64 -10.04 18.42
N ILE A 44 -5.87 -8.75 18.67
CA ILE A 44 -7.19 -8.15 18.87
C ILE A 44 -8.08 -8.34 17.63
N TYR A 45 -7.54 -8.08 16.44
CA TYR A 45 -8.27 -8.19 15.19
C TYR A 45 -8.47 -9.62 14.70
N THR A 46 -7.58 -10.57 15.07
CA THR A 46 -7.72 -11.95 14.57
C THR A 46 -8.88 -12.68 15.22
N VAL A 47 -9.12 -12.46 16.52
CA VAL A 47 -10.21 -13.09 17.28
C VAL A 47 -10.74 -12.11 18.33
N PRO A 48 -11.52 -11.10 17.93
CA PRO A 48 -11.96 -10.03 18.82
C PRO A 48 -12.77 -10.54 20.02
N GLU A 49 -13.47 -11.67 19.90
CA GLU A 49 -14.30 -12.24 20.96
C GLU A 49 -13.48 -12.71 22.18
N VAL A 50 -12.23 -13.14 21.95
CA VAL A 50 -11.30 -13.53 23.04
C VAL A 50 -10.84 -12.31 23.84
N HIS A 51 -11.07 -11.11 23.32
CA HIS A 51 -10.70 -9.83 23.91
C HIS A 51 -11.91 -9.01 24.40
N ASP A 52 -13.10 -9.63 24.49
CA ASP A 52 -14.38 -8.94 24.80
C ASP A 52 -14.71 -7.81 23.81
N LEU A 53 -14.24 -7.93 22.57
CA LEU A 53 -14.47 -7.00 21.47
C LEU A 53 -15.42 -7.61 20.43
N VAL A 54 -15.91 -6.77 19.52
CA VAL A 54 -16.84 -7.14 18.45
C VAL A 54 -16.17 -6.88 17.10
N GLU A 55 -16.33 -7.82 16.16
CA GLU A 55 -15.93 -7.60 14.76
C GLU A 55 -16.79 -6.50 14.14
N CYS A 56 -16.16 -5.38 13.81
CA CYS A 56 -16.79 -4.20 13.22
C CYS A 56 -16.32 -3.96 11.78
N GLY A 57 -15.51 -4.87 11.21
CA GLY A 57 -15.10 -4.84 9.82
C GLY A 57 -16.30 -4.98 8.88
N PHE A 58 -16.13 -4.43 7.68
CA PHE A 58 -17.10 -4.56 6.60
C PHE A 58 -16.50 -5.49 5.54
N ASP A 59 -17.18 -6.59 5.26
CA ASP A 59 -16.85 -7.41 4.12
C ASP A 59 -17.31 -6.68 2.86
N VAL A 60 -16.36 -6.28 2.02
CA VAL A 60 -16.64 -5.67 0.73
C VAL A 60 -16.97 -6.79 -0.26
N SER A 61 -18.22 -6.84 -0.70
CA SER A 61 -18.68 -7.82 -1.68
C SER A 61 -18.48 -7.35 -3.12
N ASP A 62 -18.52 -8.29 -4.07
CA ASP A 62 -18.49 -7.96 -5.51
C ASP A 62 -19.65 -7.03 -5.91
N GLN A 63 -20.79 -7.11 -5.22
CA GLN A 63 -21.93 -6.23 -5.46
C GLN A 63 -21.67 -4.79 -5.02
N ASP A 64 -20.94 -4.60 -3.91
CA ASP A 64 -20.55 -3.26 -3.44
C ASP A 64 -19.58 -2.60 -4.44
N ILE A 65 -18.64 -3.40 -4.97
CA ILE A 65 -17.71 -2.95 -6.02
C ILE A 65 -18.47 -2.57 -7.29
N GLN A 66 -19.41 -3.39 -7.74
CA GLN A 66 -20.20 -3.08 -8.94
C GLN A 66 -21.04 -1.81 -8.75
N SER A 67 -21.64 -1.63 -7.58
CA SER A 67 -22.45 -0.45 -7.27
C SER A 67 -21.60 0.83 -7.28
N LEU A 68 -20.36 0.77 -6.74
CA LEU A 68 -19.40 1.86 -6.83
C LEU A 68 -19.04 2.20 -8.28
N ILE A 69 -18.80 1.19 -9.13
CA ILE A 69 -18.49 1.39 -10.55
C ILE A 69 -19.67 2.07 -11.26
N ASP A 70 -20.89 1.59 -11.02
CA ASP A 70 -22.10 2.13 -11.63
C ASP A 70 -22.35 3.60 -11.23
N GLU A 71 -22.03 3.96 -9.98
CA GLU A 71 -22.20 5.33 -9.46
C GLU A 71 -21.06 6.29 -9.86
N SER A 72 -19.82 5.84 -9.77
CA SER A 72 -18.64 6.68 -10.00
C SER A 72 -18.20 6.74 -11.46
N GLY A 73 -18.55 5.72 -12.26
CA GLY A 73 -18.05 5.52 -13.61
C GLY A 73 -16.55 5.19 -13.69
N ILE A 74 -15.91 4.92 -12.56
CA ILE A 74 -14.48 4.59 -12.45
C ILE A 74 -14.36 3.07 -12.35
N THR A 75 -13.68 2.43 -13.30
CA THR A 75 -13.36 1.01 -13.18
C THR A 75 -12.08 0.80 -12.38
N PRO A 76 -11.83 -0.42 -11.87
CA PRO A 76 -10.54 -0.75 -11.27
C PRO A 76 -9.35 -0.54 -12.23
N GLU A 77 -9.55 -0.64 -13.56
CA GLU A 77 -8.51 -0.34 -14.54
C GLU A 77 -8.21 1.16 -14.65
N ASP A 78 -9.23 2.02 -14.49
CA ASP A 78 -9.07 3.48 -14.45
C ASP A 78 -8.35 3.98 -13.18
N ALA A 79 -8.15 3.11 -12.19
CA ALA A 79 -7.58 3.45 -10.90
C ALA A 79 -6.04 3.39 -10.86
N ASP A 80 -5.37 2.90 -11.91
CA ASP A 80 -3.90 2.90 -11.92
C ASP A 80 -3.36 4.35 -12.02
N TYR A 81 -2.36 4.65 -11.20
CA TYR A 81 -1.70 5.96 -11.14
C TYR A 81 -0.69 6.16 -12.29
N LEU A 82 -0.45 5.12 -13.09
CA LEU A 82 0.48 5.13 -14.19
C LEU A 82 -0.16 4.55 -15.45
N ASP A 83 0.04 5.25 -16.56
CA ASP A 83 -0.30 4.77 -17.89
C ASP A 83 0.47 3.49 -18.25
N ASP A 84 -0.20 2.54 -18.90
CA ASP A 84 0.34 1.23 -19.25
C ASP A 84 1.55 1.30 -20.18
N ASP A 85 1.50 2.15 -21.21
CA ASP A 85 2.61 2.30 -22.16
C ASP A 85 3.84 2.88 -21.44
N PHE A 86 3.61 3.86 -20.56
CA PHE A 86 4.69 4.45 -19.76
C PHE A 86 5.26 3.46 -18.72
N ARG A 87 4.41 2.62 -18.12
CA ARG A 87 4.83 1.53 -17.22
C ARG A 87 5.76 0.56 -17.95
N HIS A 88 5.34 0.06 -19.11
CA HIS A 88 6.15 -0.85 -19.92
C HIS A 88 7.47 -0.22 -20.35
N LEU A 89 7.48 1.07 -20.72
CA LEU A 89 8.71 1.78 -21.04
C LEU A 89 9.68 1.80 -19.85
N CYS A 90 9.18 2.05 -18.64
CA CYS A 90 10.01 2.07 -17.45
C CYS A 90 10.55 0.67 -17.11
N GLU A 91 9.73 -0.37 -17.25
CA GLU A 91 10.09 -1.77 -16.99
C GLU A 91 11.19 -2.29 -17.93
N GLN A 92 11.29 -1.77 -19.16
CA GLN A 92 12.38 -2.13 -20.08
C GLN A 92 13.77 -1.77 -19.51
N TYR A 93 13.87 -0.65 -18.80
CA TYR A 93 15.13 -0.17 -18.23
C TYR A 93 15.32 -0.61 -16.77
N LEU A 94 14.22 -0.72 -16.01
CA LEU A 94 14.25 -1.07 -14.59
C LEU A 94 13.17 -2.12 -14.25
N PRO A 95 13.34 -3.39 -14.67
CA PRO A 95 12.30 -4.41 -14.52
C PRO A 95 12.08 -4.88 -13.07
N ASN A 96 13.12 -4.80 -12.23
CA ASN A 96 13.09 -5.32 -10.85
C ASN A 96 13.02 -4.17 -9.83
N LEU A 97 12.03 -3.30 -9.96
CA LEU A 97 11.88 -2.13 -9.10
C LEU A 97 11.74 -2.51 -7.60
N GLU A 98 11.15 -3.67 -7.31
CA GLU A 98 11.00 -4.21 -5.96
C GLU A 98 12.32 -4.49 -5.23
N LEU A 99 13.43 -4.62 -5.97
CA LEU A 99 14.77 -4.78 -5.39
C LEU A 99 15.42 -3.45 -5.04
N VAL A 100 14.90 -2.33 -5.53
CA VAL A 100 15.43 -0.98 -5.27
C VAL A 100 15.10 -0.58 -3.84
N LYS A 101 16.12 -0.29 -3.06
CA LYS A 101 15.96 0.15 -1.67
C LYS A 101 15.62 1.64 -1.59
N PRO A 102 14.99 2.11 -0.50
CA PRO A 102 14.62 3.51 -0.35
C PRO A 102 15.77 4.50 -0.56
N HIS A 103 16.98 4.17 -0.09
CA HIS A 103 18.16 5.03 -0.24
C HIS A 103 18.75 5.04 -1.66
N GLU A 104 18.40 4.05 -2.49
CA GLU A 104 18.84 3.93 -3.89
C GLU A 104 17.87 4.67 -4.84
N CYS A 105 16.73 5.16 -4.33
CA CYS A 105 15.68 5.79 -5.14
C CYS A 105 16.19 6.97 -5.98
N GLN A 106 17.11 7.78 -5.44
CA GLN A 106 17.68 8.91 -6.18
C GLN A 106 18.48 8.43 -7.39
N GLU A 107 19.30 7.38 -7.21
CA GLU A 107 20.14 6.82 -8.26
C GLU A 107 19.28 6.15 -9.33
N ALA A 108 18.27 5.37 -8.93
CA ALA A 108 17.29 4.76 -9.83
C ALA A 108 16.54 5.81 -10.66
N TYR A 109 16.15 6.93 -10.05
CA TYR A 109 15.49 8.03 -10.76
C TYR A 109 16.41 8.67 -11.80
N ILE A 110 17.65 8.99 -11.43
CA ILE A 110 18.62 9.60 -12.35
C ILE A 110 18.92 8.66 -13.52
N TYR A 111 19.11 7.37 -13.24
CA TYR A 111 19.31 6.35 -14.26
C TYR A 111 18.13 6.29 -15.22
N LEU A 112 16.91 6.07 -14.72
CA LEU A 112 15.73 5.89 -15.55
C LEU A 112 15.41 7.14 -16.37
N LYS A 113 15.58 8.33 -15.77
CA LYS A 113 15.45 9.61 -16.49
C LYS A 113 16.44 9.72 -17.65
N ARG A 114 17.71 9.36 -17.42
CA ARG A 114 18.74 9.41 -18.47
C ARG A 114 18.43 8.46 -19.63
N GLU A 115 17.98 7.25 -19.34
CA GLU A 115 17.70 6.27 -20.41
C GLU A 115 16.45 6.68 -21.21
N ILE A 116 15.40 7.17 -20.55
CA ILE A 116 14.17 7.64 -21.23
C ILE A 116 14.42 8.93 -22.04
N GLU A 117 15.29 9.84 -21.58
CA GLU A 117 15.60 11.07 -22.33
C GLU A 117 16.57 10.85 -23.51
N ASN A 118 17.31 9.74 -23.53
CA ASN A 118 18.27 9.42 -24.59
C ASN A 118 17.77 8.38 -25.62
N GLY A 119 16.65 7.70 -25.33
CA GLY A 119 15.97 6.78 -26.25
C GLY A 119 14.93 7.48 -27.10
#